data_AF-A0A317QH16-F1
#
_entry.id   AF-A0A317QH16-F1
#
_cell.length_a   1.000
_cell.length_b   1.000
_cell.length_c   1.000
_cell.angle_alpha   90.00
_cell.angle_beta   90.00
_cell.angle_gamma   90.00
#
_symmetry.space_group_name_H-M   'P 1'
#
loop_
_entity.id
_entity.type
_entity.pdbx_description
1 polymer ?
#
loop_
_entity_poly.entity_id
_entity_poly.type
_entity_poly.pdbx_seq_one_letter_code
_entity_poly.pdbx_strand_id
1 'polypeptide(L)'
;MGTLRHWFATQDELLHFAVTLVVEHAGARVAAVTAGASADAALALRVLEETLPLDDERRAGAEVWLALTARALTAPALAALRDRSAEDLLALCRWVLTVLADAGDLRPGSDHALEAERLYAVLDGLAVHAVTRPSALPPERVRQVLAAHLDGLRDTR
;
A
#
# COMPACT_ATOMS: atom_id res chain seq x y z
N MET A 1 27.73 -7.24 18.82
CA MET A 1 26.39 -7.81 18.54
C MET A 1 25.56 -7.82 19.83
N GLY A 2 24.82 -6.75 20.15
CA GLY A 2 24.09 -6.74 21.43
C GLY A 2 23.36 -5.47 21.82
N THR A 3 22.79 -4.71 20.89
CA THR A 3 22.10 -3.44 21.23
C THR A 3 20.58 -3.45 21.01
N LEU A 4 20.03 -4.38 20.22
CA LEU A 4 18.57 -4.48 20.00
C LEU A 4 17.85 -5.49 20.93
N ARG A 5 18.55 -6.52 21.43
CA ARG A 5 17.97 -7.52 22.35
C ARG A 5 17.71 -7.00 23.77
N HIS A 6 18.15 -5.77 24.07
CA HIS A 6 17.89 -5.15 25.38
C HIS A 6 16.60 -4.31 25.38
N TRP A 7 16.05 -3.99 24.21
CA TRP A 7 14.85 -3.16 24.06
C TRP A 7 13.60 -3.97 23.69
N PHE A 8 13.75 -5.16 23.11
CA PHE A 8 12.64 -6.06 22.75
C PHE A 8 12.91 -7.45 23.32
N ALA A 9 11.94 -7.97 24.08
CA ALA A 9 12.02 -9.29 24.70
C ALA A 9 11.79 -10.42 23.68
N THR A 10 11.10 -10.13 22.57
CA THR A 10 10.81 -11.12 21.51
C THR A 10 10.98 -10.56 20.10
N GLN A 11 11.14 -11.46 19.11
CA GLN A 11 11.14 -11.12 17.69
C GLN A 11 9.78 -10.54 17.24
N ASP A 12 8.69 -10.95 17.88
CA ASP A 12 7.34 -10.45 17.58
C ASP A 12 7.16 -9.01 18.07
N GLU A 13 7.72 -8.64 19.22
CA GLU A 13 7.73 -7.26 19.70
C GLU A 13 8.54 -6.33 18.79
N LEU A 14 9.71 -6.79 18.34
CA LEU A 14 10.52 -6.04 17.37
C LEU A 14 9.77 -5.85 16.04
N LEU A 15 9.11 -6.90 15.55
CA LEU A 15 8.33 -6.84 14.31
C LEU A 15 7.11 -5.93 14.45
N HIS A 16 6.40 -6.00 15.57
CA HIS A 16 5.30 -5.09 15.87
C HIS A 16 5.78 -3.63 15.86
N PHE A 17 6.87 -3.33 16.56
CA PHE A 17 7.46 -1.99 16.57
C PHE A 17 7.85 -1.52 15.17
N ALA A 18 8.52 -2.36 14.40
CA ALA A 18 8.93 -2.04 13.03
C ALA A 18 7.73 -1.73 12.13
N VAL A 19 6.66 -2.53 12.21
CA VAL A 19 5.43 -2.31 11.46
C VAL A 19 4.78 -0.99 11.86
N THR A 20 4.66 -0.71 13.16
CA THR A 20 4.09 0.56 13.64
C THR A 20 4.82 1.75 13.04
N LEU A 21 6.15 1.75 13.07
CA LEU A 21 6.97 2.82 12.50
C LEU A 21 6.78 2.95 10.98
N VAL A 22 6.71 1.83 10.25
CA VAL A 22 6.48 1.82 8.80
C VAL A 22 5.11 2.41 8.45
N VAL A 23 4.06 2.07 9.19
CA VAL A 23 2.72 2.61 8.99
C VAL A 23 2.68 4.12 9.27
N GLU A 24 3.32 4.58 10.35
CA GLU A 24 3.43 6.00 10.68
C GLU A 24 4.13 6.80 9.56
N HIS A 25 5.27 6.30 9.07
CA HIS A 25 5.99 6.94 7.96
C HIS A 25 5.17 6.95 6.67
N ALA A 26 4.48 5.86 6.34
CA ALA A 26 3.60 5.80 5.19
C ALA A 26 2.46 6.82 5.29
N GLY A 27 1.82 6.93 6.45
CA GLY A 27 0.79 7.93 6.71
C GLY A 27 1.31 9.37 6.56
N ALA A 28 2.51 9.65 7.05
CA ALA A 28 3.14 10.97 6.90
C ALA A 28 3.42 11.33 5.43
N ARG A 29 3.87 10.38 4.61
CA ARG A 29 4.10 10.60 3.17
C ARG A 29 2.80 10.84 2.42
N VAL A 30 1.76 10.04 2.68
CA VAL A 30 0.42 10.26 2.10
C VAL A 30 -0.10 11.64 2.48
N ALA A 31 -0.02 12.02 3.76
CA ALA A 31 -0.45 13.34 4.23
C ALA A 31 0.30 14.48 3.50
N ALA A 32 1.62 14.35 3.34
CA ALA A 32 2.44 15.32 2.63
C ALA A 32 2.04 15.48 1.16
N VAL A 33 1.72 14.37 0.47
CA VAL A 33 1.27 14.39 -0.94
C VAL A 33 -0.12 15.03 -1.09
N THR A 34 -1.00 14.83 -0.12
CA THR A 34 -2.36 15.41 -0.12
C THR A 34 -2.42 16.87 0.32
N ALA A 35 -1.39 17.38 1.00
CA ALA A 35 -1.40 18.73 1.58
C ALA A 35 -1.50 19.82 0.49
N GLY A 36 -2.65 20.51 0.46
CA GLY A 36 -2.90 21.62 -0.47
C GLY A 36 -3.11 21.18 -1.94
N ALA A 37 -3.22 19.87 -2.20
CA ALA A 37 -3.47 19.35 -3.54
C ALA A 37 -4.98 19.32 -3.85
N SER A 38 -5.32 19.57 -5.11
CA SER A 38 -6.66 19.29 -5.62
C SER A 38 -6.89 17.78 -5.71
N ALA A 39 -8.10 17.34 -5.35
CA ALA A 39 -8.50 15.94 -5.47
C ALA A 39 -8.78 15.60 -6.94
N ASP A 40 -7.74 15.15 -7.64
CA ASP A 40 -7.80 14.72 -9.03
C ASP A 40 -7.12 13.35 -9.24
N ALA A 41 -7.19 12.83 -10.46
CA ALA A 41 -6.57 11.56 -10.81
C ALA A 41 -5.04 11.53 -10.64
N ALA A 42 -4.37 12.68 -10.79
CA ALA A 42 -2.93 12.76 -10.58
C ALA A 42 -2.57 12.66 -9.09
N LEU A 43 -3.37 13.24 -8.20
CA LEU A 43 -3.26 13.05 -6.76
C LEU A 43 -3.53 11.59 -6.39
N ALA A 44 -4.60 11.00 -6.91
CA ALA A 44 -4.93 9.59 -6.66
C ALA A 44 -3.77 8.65 -7.00
N LEU A 45 -3.14 8.83 -8.17
CA LEU A 45 -1.96 8.05 -8.56
C LEU A 45 -0.79 8.26 -7.60
N ARG A 46 -0.43 9.53 -7.28
CA ARG A 46 0.68 9.82 -6.37
C ARG A 46 0.48 9.23 -4.98
N VAL A 47 -0.76 9.25 -4.47
CA VAL A 47 -1.10 8.65 -3.18
C VAL A 47 -0.91 7.14 -3.19
N LEU A 48 -1.32 6.45 -4.27
CA LEU A 48 -1.10 5.02 -4.42
C LEU A 48 0.39 4.66 -4.58
N GLU A 49 1.18 5.52 -5.21
CA GLU A 49 2.63 5.33 -5.31
C GLU A 49 3.35 5.37 -3.95
N GLU A 50 2.78 6.03 -2.94
CA GLU A 50 3.36 6.08 -1.58
C GLU A 50 3.22 4.78 -0.78
N THR A 51 2.37 3.86 -1.25
CA THR A 51 2.18 2.53 -0.64
C THR A 51 3.02 1.44 -1.31
N LEU A 52 3.68 1.77 -2.42
CA LEU A 52 4.41 0.81 -3.25
C LEU A 52 5.94 0.94 -3.06
N PRO A 53 6.70 -0.16 -3.19
CA PRO A 53 8.16 -0.17 -3.00
C PRO A 53 8.89 0.45 -4.22
N LEU A 54 8.80 1.77 -4.34
CA LEU A 54 9.35 2.54 -5.46
C LEU A 54 10.72 3.15 -5.19
N ASP A 55 11.16 3.13 -3.92
CA ASP A 55 12.50 3.50 -3.46
C ASP A 55 12.92 2.62 -2.27
N ASP A 56 14.14 2.84 -1.77
CA ASP A 56 14.73 2.03 -0.70
C ASP A 56 13.94 2.11 0.62
N GLU A 57 13.39 3.28 0.96
CA GLU A 57 12.59 3.46 2.19
C GLU A 57 11.28 2.68 2.10
N ARG A 58 10.54 2.86 1.00
CA ARG A 58 9.27 2.18 0.76
C ARG A 58 9.45 0.68 0.57
N ARG A 59 10.58 0.27 -0.01
CA ARG A 59 10.98 -1.14 -0.11
C ARG A 59 11.19 -1.78 1.25
N ALA A 60 11.91 -1.12 2.16
CA ALA A 60 12.09 -1.61 3.52
C ALA A 60 10.74 -1.77 4.24
N GLY A 61 9.82 -0.82 4.03
CA GLY A 61 8.45 -0.92 4.54
C GLY A 61 7.68 -2.14 4.00
N ALA A 62 7.76 -2.38 2.69
CA ALA A 62 7.12 -3.53 2.06
C ALA A 62 7.72 -4.88 2.51
N GLU A 63 9.03 -4.94 2.76
CA GLU A 63 9.71 -6.12 3.32
C GLU A 63 9.23 -6.42 4.75
N VAL A 64 9.06 -5.38 5.58
CA VAL A 64 8.49 -5.50 6.93
C VAL A 64 7.04 -5.97 6.89
N TRP A 65 6.21 -5.41 6.00
CA TRP A 65 4.84 -5.86 5.80
C TRP A 65 4.77 -7.32 5.36
N LEU A 66 5.65 -7.76 4.46
CA LEU A 66 5.67 -9.16 4.01
C LEU A 66 6.05 -10.11 5.15
N ALA A 67 7.03 -9.73 5.98
CA ALA A 67 7.41 -10.48 7.17
C ALA A 67 6.26 -10.55 8.20
N LEU A 68 5.55 -9.44 8.42
CA LEU A 68 4.36 -9.40 9.26
C LEU A 68 3.29 -10.37 8.76
N THR A 69 2.95 -10.31 7.48
CA THR A 69 1.90 -11.14 6.87
C THR A 69 2.21 -12.63 7.03
N ALA A 70 3.47 -13.03 6.81
CA ALA A 70 3.89 -14.41 7.03
C ALA A 70 3.81 -14.82 8.52
N ARG A 71 4.26 -13.96 9.43
CA ARG A 71 4.28 -14.26 10.86
C ARG A 71 2.88 -14.29 11.47
N ALA A 72 1.98 -13.42 11.03
CA ALA A 72 0.59 -13.32 11.44
C ALA A 72 -0.20 -14.62 11.26
N LEU A 73 0.21 -15.51 10.33
CA LEU A 73 -0.41 -16.83 10.14
C LEU A 73 -0.30 -17.73 11.39
N THR A 74 0.66 -17.47 12.27
CA THR A 74 0.94 -18.29 13.47
C THR A 74 0.96 -17.49 14.77
N ALA A 75 0.72 -16.18 14.72
CA ALA A 75 0.80 -15.27 15.86
C ALA A 75 -0.43 -14.36 15.92
N PRO A 76 -1.44 -14.68 16.76
CA PRO A 76 -2.70 -13.94 16.81
C PRO A 76 -2.56 -12.44 17.09
N ALA A 77 -1.61 -12.05 17.94
CA ALA A 77 -1.34 -10.64 18.23
C ALA A 77 -0.88 -9.85 16.99
N LEU A 78 -0.10 -10.49 16.10
CA LEU A 78 0.37 -9.90 14.85
C LEU A 78 -0.69 -9.97 13.75
N ALA A 79 -1.60 -10.95 13.78
CA ALA A 79 -2.75 -11.00 12.89
C ALA A 79 -3.64 -9.76 13.03
N ALA A 80 -3.93 -9.35 14.27
CA ALA A 80 -4.69 -8.13 14.52
C ALA A 80 -4.01 -6.87 13.97
N LEU A 81 -2.66 -6.82 13.99
CA LEU A 81 -1.92 -5.71 13.40
C LEU A 81 -1.98 -5.72 11.87
N ARG A 82 -1.76 -6.89 11.25
CA ARG A 82 -1.89 -7.08 9.80
C ARG A 82 -3.29 -6.67 9.31
N ASP A 83 -4.34 -7.11 10.01
CA ASP A 83 -5.72 -6.88 9.60
C ASP A 83 -6.08 -5.40 9.63
N ARG A 84 -5.64 -4.66 10.67
CA ARG A 84 -5.79 -3.20 10.70
C ARG A 84 -5.04 -2.52 9.55
N SER A 85 -3.79 -2.92 9.27
CA SER A 85 -3.02 -2.35 8.16
C SER A 85 -3.66 -2.64 6.79
N ALA A 86 -4.28 -3.82 6.62
CA ALA A 86 -5.03 -4.17 5.42
C ALA A 86 -6.31 -3.32 5.28
N GLU A 87 -7.04 -3.12 6.38
CA GLU A 87 -8.21 -2.23 6.42
C GLU A 87 -7.85 -0.78 6.06
N ASP A 88 -6.73 -0.26 6.57
CA ASP A 88 -6.23 1.08 6.25
C ASP A 88 -5.91 1.22 4.75
N LEU A 89 -5.24 0.23 4.16
CA LEU A 89 -4.91 0.25 2.72
C LEU A 89 -6.17 0.11 1.86
N LEU A 90 -7.13 -0.71 2.27
CA LEU A 90 -8.42 -0.81 1.58
C LEU A 90 -9.23 0.49 1.69
N ALA A 91 -9.19 1.17 2.83
CA ALA A 91 -9.81 2.49 3.01
C ALA A 91 -9.18 3.53 2.08
N LEU A 92 -7.86 3.51 1.89
CA LEU A 92 -7.16 4.34 0.92
C LEU A 92 -7.63 4.05 -0.52
N CYS A 93 -7.77 2.77 -0.89
CA CYS A 93 -8.28 2.36 -2.21
C CYS A 93 -9.70 2.89 -2.46
N ARG A 94 -10.58 2.79 -1.45
CA ARG A 94 -11.94 3.35 -1.53
C ARG A 94 -11.91 4.86 -1.71
N TRP A 95 -11.06 5.57 -0.96
CA TRP A 95 -10.90 7.01 -1.10
C TRP A 95 -10.45 7.40 -2.51
N VAL A 96 -9.46 6.69 -3.08
CA VAL A 96 -9.00 6.92 -4.46
C VAL A 96 -10.15 6.76 -5.46
N LEU A 97 -10.97 5.72 -5.32
CA LEU A 97 -12.10 5.53 -6.23
C LEU A 97 -13.15 6.62 -6.09
N THR A 98 -13.40 7.13 -4.89
CA THR A 98 -14.25 8.31 -4.70
C THR A 98 -13.69 9.52 -5.44
N VAL A 99 -12.38 9.79 -5.32
CA VAL A 99 -11.73 10.91 -6.05
C VAL A 99 -11.89 10.76 -7.56
N LEU A 100 -11.69 9.55 -8.11
CA LEU A 100 -11.86 9.29 -9.53
C LEU A 100 -13.34 9.39 -9.96
N ALA A 101 -14.27 8.92 -9.13
CA ALA A 101 -15.70 9.01 -9.41
C ALA A 101 -16.17 10.47 -9.47
N ASP A 102 -15.77 11.28 -8.50
CA ASP A 102 -16.12 12.71 -8.41
C ASP A 102 -15.56 13.51 -9.60
N ALA A 103 -14.42 13.08 -10.14
CA ALA A 103 -13.84 13.63 -11.37
C ALA A 103 -14.54 13.16 -12.67
N GLY A 104 -15.45 12.18 -12.59
CA GLY A 104 -16.09 11.57 -13.75
C GLY A 104 -15.18 10.59 -14.51
N ASP A 105 -14.10 10.12 -13.88
CA ASP A 105 -13.08 9.27 -14.47
C ASP A 105 -13.37 7.77 -14.34
N LEU A 106 -14.48 7.36 -13.71
CA LEU A 106 -14.87 5.95 -13.62
C LEU A 106 -15.93 5.56 -14.65
N ARG A 107 -15.88 4.30 -15.10
CA ARG A 107 -16.93 3.72 -15.95
C ARG A 107 -18.31 3.87 -15.32
N PRO A 108 -19.32 4.31 -16.09
CA PRO A 108 -20.70 4.39 -15.61
C PRO A 108 -21.20 3.03 -15.09
N GLY A 109 -21.81 3.02 -13.91
CA GLY A 109 -22.36 1.81 -13.31
C GLY A 109 -21.33 0.82 -12.76
N SER A 110 -20.05 1.23 -12.62
CA SER A 110 -19.04 0.41 -11.94
C SER A 110 -19.37 0.20 -10.46
N ASP A 111 -19.09 -1.00 -9.96
CA ASP A 111 -19.21 -1.32 -8.53
C ASP A 111 -17.96 -0.84 -7.80
N HIS A 112 -18.03 0.34 -7.19
CA HIS A 112 -16.89 0.95 -6.51
C HIS A 112 -16.36 0.10 -5.35
N ALA A 113 -17.21 -0.71 -4.69
CA ALA A 113 -16.76 -1.56 -3.60
C ALA A 113 -15.90 -2.70 -4.15
N LEU A 114 -16.36 -3.36 -5.22
CA LEU A 114 -15.58 -4.40 -5.90
C LEU A 114 -14.29 -3.84 -6.52
N GLU A 115 -14.35 -2.67 -7.15
CA GLU A 115 -13.15 -2.05 -7.73
C GLU A 115 -12.12 -1.68 -6.63
N ALA A 116 -12.57 -1.34 -5.41
CA ALA A 116 -11.67 -1.07 -4.29
C ALA A 116 -10.91 -2.34 -3.87
N GLU A 117 -11.61 -3.47 -3.79
CA GLU A 117 -11.01 -4.77 -3.48
C GLU A 117 -10.03 -5.22 -4.59
N ARG A 118 -10.37 -4.97 -5.85
CA ARG A 118 -9.49 -5.26 -7.00
C ARG A 118 -8.24 -4.41 -6.98
N LEU A 119 -8.37 -3.11 -6.72
CA LEU A 119 -7.23 -2.20 -6.59
C LEU A 119 -6.33 -2.63 -5.42
N TYR A 120 -6.93 -2.92 -4.26
CA TYR A 120 -6.21 -3.44 -3.09
C TYR A 120 -5.40 -4.70 -3.43
N ALA A 121 -6.02 -5.68 -4.11
CA ALA A 121 -5.33 -6.89 -4.54
C ALA A 121 -4.16 -6.63 -5.52
N VAL A 122 -4.31 -5.64 -6.41
CA VAL A 122 -3.23 -5.23 -7.32
C VAL A 122 -2.07 -4.61 -6.56
N LEU A 123 -2.34 -3.73 -5.59
CA LEU A 123 -1.29 -3.12 -4.76
C LEU A 123 -0.50 -4.17 -3.98
N ASP A 124 -1.17 -5.11 -3.32
CA ASP A 124 -0.53 -6.20 -2.58
C ASP A 124 0.34 -7.06 -3.52
N GLY A 125 -0.20 -7.42 -4.69
CA GLY A 125 0.55 -8.18 -5.70
C GLY A 125 1.80 -7.45 -6.20
N LEU A 126 1.68 -6.15 -6.49
CA LEU A 126 2.81 -5.30 -6.89
C LEU A 126 3.87 -5.22 -5.79
N ALA A 127 3.47 -4.98 -4.55
CA ALA A 127 4.39 -4.90 -3.41
C ALA A 127 5.15 -6.22 -3.21
N VAL A 128 4.45 -7.35 -3.19
CA VAL A 128 5.06 -8.69 -3.07
C VAL A 128 6.05 -8.94 -4.21
N HIS A 129 5.65 -8.69 -5.46
CA HIS A 129 6.48 -8.99 -6.61
C HIS A 129 7.70 -8.07 -6.72
N ALA A 130 7.56 -6.78 -6.40
CA ALA A 130 8.69 -5.85 -6.42
C ALA A 130 9.71 -6.18 -5.32
N VAL A 131 9.28 -6.63 -4.13
CA VAL A 131 10.18 -7.06 -3.06
C VAL A 131 10.86 -8.39 -3.38
N THR A 132 10.10 -9.38 -3.86
CA THR A 132 10.61 -10.75 -4.06
C THR A 132 11.33 -10.95 -5.39
N ARG A 133 11.03 -10.13 -6.40
CA ARG A 133 11.60 -10.21 -7.75
C ARG A 133 11.95 -8.81 -8.30
N PRO A 134 12.80 -8.03 -7.62
CA PRO A 134 13.06 -6.63 -7.95
C PRO A 134 13.62 -6.42 -9.36
N SER A 135 14.35 -7.39 -9.92
CA SER A 135 14.84 -7.32 -11.31
C SER A 135 13.75 -7.54 -12.35
N ALA A 136 12.68 -8.27 -12.02
CA ALA A 136 11.56 -8.55 -12.92
C ALA A 136 10.49 -7.45 -12.87
N LEU A 137 10.37 -6.77 -11.73
CA LEU A 137 9.39 -5.71 -11.51
C LEU A 137 10.07 -4.46 -10.89
N PRO A 138 10.90 -3.74 -11.67
CA PRO A 138 11.53 -2.50 -11.21
C PRO A 138 10.47 -1.39 -10.99
N PRO A 139 10.81 -0.30 -10.24
CA PRO A 139 9.87 0.76 -9.90
C PRO A 139 9.11 1.36 -11.08
N GLU A 140 9.76 1.55 -12.23
CA GLU A 140 9.13 2.08 -13.44
C GLU A 140 8.04 1.13 -13.96
N ARG A 141 8.27 -0.18 -13.86
CA ARG A 141 7.29 -1.19 -14.26
C ARG A 141 6.13 -1.25 -13.27
N VAL A 142 6.39 -1.10 -11.97
CA VAL A 142 5.34 -0.99 -10.95
C VAL A 142 4.41 0.18 -11.27
N ARG A 143 4.96 1.36 -11.54
CA ARG A 143 4.18 2.56 -11.95
C ARG A 143 3.36 2.30 -13.21
N GLN A 144 3.96 1.66 -14.23
CA GLN A 144 3.25 1.33 -15.47
C GLN A 144 2.06 0.41 -15.24
N VAL A 145 2.20 -0.63 -14.41
CA VAL A 145 1.11 -1.57 -14.12
C VAL A 145 0.01 -0.87 -13.32
N LEU A 146 0.37 -0.05 -12.33
CA LEU A 146 -0.60 0.74 -11.57
C LEU A 146 -1.38 1.70 -12.46
N ALA A 147 -0.68 2.48 -13.29
CA ALA A 147 -1.31 3.41 -14.22
C ALA A 147 -2.25 2.69 -15.20
N ALA A 148 -1.80 1.56 -15.78
CA ALA A 148 -2.63 0.75 -16.67
C ALA A 148 -3.87 0.17 -15.98
N HIS A 149 -3.75 -0.21 -14.70
CA HIS A 149 -4.90 -0.66 -13.91
C HIS A 149 -5.91 0.46 -13.72
N LEU A 150 -5.47 1.66 -13.31
CA LEU A 150 -6.35 2.82 -13.14
C LEU A 150 -6.99 3.27 -14.45
N ASP A 151 -6.25 3.26 -15.55
CA ASP A 151 -6.80 3.56 -16.88
C ASP A 151 -7.88 2.55 -17.30
N GLY A 152 -7.74 1.28 -16.92
CA GLY A 152 -8.75 0.24 -17.15
C GLY A 152 -10.05 0.42 -16.34
N LEU A 153 -10.04 1.28 -15.32
CA LEU A 153 -11.24 1.68 -14.58
C LEU A 153 -12.03 2.79 -15.30
N ARG A 154 -11.39 3.48 -16.24
CA ARG A 154 -11.96 4.57 -17.02
C ARG A 154 -12.78 4.03 -18.19
N ASP A 155 -13.73 4.84 -18.67
CA ASP A 155 -14.50 4.51 -19.86
C ASP A 155 -13.59 4.58 -21.09
N THR A 156 -13.18 3.41 -21.58
CA THR A 156 -12.43 3.30 -22.84
C THR A 156 -13.43 3.47 -23.98
N ARG A 157 -13.68 4.71 -24.41
CA ARG A 157 -14.33 4.96 -25.70
C ARG A 157 -13.43 4.53 -26.85
#